data_AF-A0A8S9U962-F1
#
_entry.id   AF-A0A8S9U962-F1
#
_cell.length_a   1.000
_cell.length_b   1.000
_cell.length_c   1.000
_cell.angle_alpha   90.00
_cell.angle_beta   90.00
_cell.angle_gamma   90.00
#
_symmetry.space_group_name_H-M   'P 1'
#
loop_
_entity.id
_entity.type
_entity.pdbx_description
1 polymer ?
#
loop_
_entity_poly.entity_id
_entity_poly.type
_entity_poly.pdbx_seq_one_letter_code
_entity_poly.pdbx_strand_id
1 'polypeptide(L)' 'SFLRRLTEHYDAIGHPPPTTIGLCLAPQLVEQVPLAAHDKMLDLVVTPTEVIRPQ' A
#
# COMPACT_ATOMS: atom_id res chain seq x y z
N SER A 1 8.63 -6.71 6.90
CA SER A 1 8.17 -5.32 6.74
C SER A 1 7.09 -5.01 7.77
N PHE A 2 6.76 -3.73 7.95
CA PHE A 2 5.68 -3.29 8.85
C PHE A 2 4.32 -3.85 8.42
N LEU A 3 3.99 -3.77 7.13
CA LEU A 3 2.70 -4.23 6.59
C LEU A 3 2.41 -5.71 6.88
N ARG A 4 3.42 -6.59 6.75
CA ARG A 4 3.28 -8.00 7.12
C ARG A 4 2.85 -8.18 8.59
N ARG A 5 3.52 -7.49 9.51
CA ARG A 5 3.20 -7.56 10.95
C ARG A 5 1.82 -7.00 11.27
N LEU A 6 1.38 -5.99 10.50
CA LEU A 6 0.05 -5.41 10.62
C LEU A 6 -1.03 -6.41 10.18
N THR A 7 -0.85 -7.07 9.04
CA THR A 7 -1.75 -8.15 8.59
C THR A 7 -1.83 -9.28 9.61
N GLU A 8 -0.68 -9.78 10.08
CA GLU A 8 -0.60 -10.84 11.10
C GLU A 8 -1.34 -10.46 12.40
N HIS A 9 -1.27 -9.18 12.80
CA HIS A 9 -1.99 -8.68 13.97
C HIS A 9 -3.51 -8.68 13.76
N TYR A 10 -3.98 -8.20 12.61
CA TYR A 10 -5.42 -8.14 12.30
C TYR A 10 -6.03 -9.54 12.16
N ASP A 11 -5.29 -10.46 11.52
CA ASP A 11 -5.67 -11.87 11.44
C ASP A 11 -5.81 -12.50 12.84
N ALA A 12 -4.89 -12.20 13.76
CA ALA A 12 -4.90 -12.71 15.13
C ALA A 12 -6.09 -12.21 15.98
N ILE A 13 -6.60 -11.01 15.68
CA ILE A 13 -7.79 -10.44 16.36
C ILE A 13 -9.09 -10.72 15.60
N GLY A 14 -9.05 -11.50 14.52
CA GLY A 14 -10.24 -11.89 13.75
C GLY A 14 -10.84 -10.77 12.89
N HIS A 15 -10.04 -9.77 12.54
CA HIS A 15 -10.46 -8.65 11.70
C HIS A 15 -9.76 -8.70 10.33
N PRO A 16 -10.41 -8.23 9.26
CA PRO A 16 -9.74 -8.09 7.97
C PRO A 16 -8.58 -7.08 8.09
N PRO A 17 -7.49 -7.26 7.31
CA PRO A 17 -6.40 -6.31 7.31
C PRO A 17 -6.90 -4.90 6.91
N PRO A 18 -6.31 -3.84 7.48
CA PRO A 18 -6.73 -2.48 7.19
C PRO A 18 -6.38 -2.11 5.74
N THR A 19 -7.20 -1.26 5.13
CA THR A 19 -6.91 -0.68 3.82
C THR A 19 -5.65 0.17 3.88
N THR A 20 -4.72 -0.10 2.98
CA THR A 20 -3.44 0.61 2.86
C THR A 20 -3.57 1.74 1.84
N ILE A 21 -3.24 2.96 2.27
CA ILE A 21 -3.36 4.16 1.44
C ILE A 21 -2.01 4.89 1.42
N GLY A 22 -1.42 5.01 0.23
CA GLY A 22 -0.25 5.86 -0.01
C GLY A 22 -0.68 7.28 -0.32
N LEU A 23 -0.06 8.27 0.33
CA LEU A 23 -0.23 9.68 -0.02
C LEU A 23 1.06 10.17 -0.68
N CYS A 24 0.95 10.71 -1.89
CA CYS A 24 2.12 11.22 -2.59
C CYS A 24 1.77 12.37 -3.54
N LEU A 25 2.79 13.14 -3.94
CA LEU A 25 2.68 14.12 -5.01
C LEU A 25 2.88 13.44 -6.37
N ALA A 26 2.39 14.07 -7.44
CA ALA A 26 2.54 13.55 -8.80
C ALA A 26 4.01 13.23 -9.19
N PRO A 27 5.05 14.01 -8.78
CA PRO A 27 6.44 13.65 -9.10
C PRO A 27 6.98 12.40 -8.39
N GLN A 28 6.25 11.86 -7.41
CA GLN A 28 6.60 10.59 -6.75
C GLN A 28 5.99 9.38 -7.47
N LEU A 29 5.09 9.61 -8.44
CA LEU A 29 4.59 8.56 -9.32
C LEU A 29 5.60 8.31 -10.44
N VAL A 30 6.00 7.06 -10.57
CA VAL A 30 6.91 6.59 -11.61
C VAL A 30 6.32 5.33 -12.23
N GLU A 31 6.62 5.09 -13.51
CA GLU A 31 6.05 3.96 -14.25
C GLU A 31 6.45 2.62 -13.63
N GLN A 32 7.68 2.51 -13.10
CA GLN A 32 8.20 1.29 -12.48
C GLN A 32 9.15 1.62 -11.33
N VAL A 33 9.15 0.74 -10.33
CA VAL A 33 10.13 0.74 -9.23
C VAL A 33 10.75 -0.66 -9.11
N PRO A 34 12.02 -0.78 -8.71
CA PRO A 34 12.60 -2.06 -8.34
C PRO A 34 11.81 -2.66 -7.16
N LEU A 35 11.39 -3.92 -7.29
CA LEU A 35 10.65 -4.64 -6.25
C LEU A 35 11.56 -5.67 -5.56
N ALA A 36 11.57 -5.63 -4.23
CA ALA A 36 12.09 -6.69 -3.39
C ALA A 36 10.98 -7.69 -3.02
N ALA A 37 11.36 -8.92 -2.67
CA ALA A 37 10.40 -9.98 -2.32
C ALA A 37 9.49 -9.65 -1.12
N HIS A 38 9.85 -8.67 -0.30
CA HIS A 38 9.09 -8.25 0.87
C HIS A 38 8.21 -7.02 0.63
N ASP A 39 8.24 -6.44 -0.57
CA ASP A 39 7.39 -5.34 -0.96
C ASP A 39 5.95 -5.82 -1.16
N LYS A 40 5.02 -4.91 -0.88
CA LYS A 40 3.58 -5.15 -0.99
C LYS A 40 2.97 -3.97 -1.70
N MET A 41 2.10 -4.27 -2.66
CA MET A 41 1.26 -3.26 -3.30
C MET A 41 0.32 -2.64 -2.26
N LEU A 42 0.10 -1.34 -2.38
CA LEU A 42 -0.93 -0.63 -1.62
C LEU A 42 -2.27 -0.81 -2.32
N ASP A 43 -3.36 -0.76 -1.56
CA ASP A 43 -4.71 -0.85 -2.12
C ASP A 43 -5.09 0.42 -2.89
N LEU A 44 -4.56 1.56 -2.44
CA LEU A 44 -4.85 2.90 -2.96
C LEU A 44 -3.61 3.79 -2.91
N VAL A 45 -3.44 4.63 -3.92
CA VAL A 45 -2.52 5.78 -3.90
C VAL A 45 -3.31 7.04 -4.21
N VAL A 46 -3.16 8.07 -3.40
CA VAL A 46 -3.85 9.35 -3.55
C VAL A 46 -2.83 10.44 -3.77
N THR A 47 -3.05 11.21 -4.82
CA THR A 47 -2.35 12.47 -5.08
C THR A 47 -3.30 13.65 -4.93
N PRO A 48 -2.82 14.91 -4.97
CA PRO A 48 -3.71 16.06 -4.92
C PRO A 48 -4.77 16.10 -6.03
N THR A 49 -4.55 15.39 -7.14
CA THR A 49 -5.40 15.48 -8.35
C THR A 49 -6.09 14.16 -8.71
N GLU A 50 -5.64 13.02 -8.19
CA GLU A 50 -6.18 11.71 -8.58
C GLU A 50 -6.11 10.66 -7.47
N VAL A 51 -6.96 9.63 -7.62
CA VAL A 51 -6.96 8.42 -6.79
C VAL A 51 -6.68 7.23 -7.70
N ILE A 52 -5.58 6.54 -7.44
CA ILE A 52 -5.11 5.39 -8.20
C ILE A 52 -5.41 4.13 -7.39
N ARG A 53 -6.00 3.13 -8.05
CA ARG A 53 -6.25 1.78 -7.50
C ARG A 53 -5.34 0.81 -8.25
N PRO A 54 -4.19 0.42 -7.68
CA PRO A 54 -3.31 -0.54 -8.34
C PRO A 54 -4.03 -1.87 -8.54
N GLN A 55 -3.89 -2.45 -9.74
CA GLN A 55 -4.41 -3.79 -10.06
C GLN A 55 -3.42 -4.87 -9.63
#